data_AF-A0A1I3CFQ8-F1
#
_entry.id   AF-A0A1I3CFQ8-F1
#
_cell.length_a   1.000
_cell.length_b   1.000
_cell.length_c   1.000
_cell.angle_alpha   90.00
_cell.angle_beta   90.00
_cell.angle_gamma   90.00
#
_symmetry.space_group_name_H-M   'P 1'
#
loop_
_entity.id
_entity.type
_entity.pdbx_description
1 polymer ?
#
loop_
_entity_poly.entity_id
_entity_poly.type
_entity_poly.pdbx_seq_one_letter_code
_entity_poly.pdbx_strand_id
1 'polypeptide(L)' 'MPWSTPFDDPIGLRGGAKLRTLQEAADFIMQLPEAEQQEPRWQTAIEMLINAAEAGGGWLIFARIGMLRALNADSGHR' A
#
# COMPACT_ATOMS: atom_id res chain seq x y z
N MET A 1 -2.30 2.66 -15.31
CA MET A 1 -1.20 3.51 -14.83
C MET A 1 0.05 2.65 -14.64
N PRO A 2 1.25 3.09 -15.03
CA PRO A 2 2.46 2.33 -14.74
C PRO A 2 2.65 2.17 -13.22
N TRP A 3 3.30 1.08 -12.79
CA TRP A 3 3.64 0.88 -11.37
C TRP A 3 4.57 1.97 -10.82
N SER A 4 5.32 2.66 -11.69
CA SER A 4 6.10 3.83 -11.34
C SER A 4 5.27 5.10 -11.08
N THR A 5 3.95 5.05 -11.24
CA THR A 5 3.06 6.19 -10.96
C THR A 5 3.19 6.61 -9.49
N PRO A 6 3.46 7.90 -9.22
CA PRO A 6 3.52 8.41 -7.87
C PRO A 6 2.13 8.60 -7.26
N PHE A 7 2.04 8.51 -5.94
CA PHE A 7 0.90 9.02 -5.19
C PHE A 7 0.97 10.56 -5.13
N ASP A 8 -0.20 11.22 -5.13
CA ASP A 8 -0.29 12.67 -4.92
C ASP A 8 0.29 13.09 -3.56
N ASP A 9 0.07 12.25 -2.54
CA ASP A 9 0.70 12.39 -1.22
C ASP A 9 1.35 11.06 -0.81
N PRO A 10 2.69 11.01 -0.64
CA PRO A 10 3.41 9.80 -0.27
C PRO A 10 2.91 9.17 1.04
N ILE A 11 2.98 7.85 1.14
CA ILE A 11 2.60 7.11 2.35
C ILE A 11 3.79 7.11 3.31
N GLY A 12 3.62 7.68 4.50
CA GLY A 12 4.64 7.68 5.55
C GLY A 12 4.72 6.34 6.29
N LEU A 13 5.94 5.85 6.52
CA LEU A 13 6.24 4.69 7.34
C LEU A 13 6.72 5.10 8.73
N ARG A 14 6.61 4.17 9.69
CA ARG A 14 7.27 4.29 11.00
C ARG A 14 8.78 4.35 10.77
N GLY A 15 9.42 5.40 11.25
CA GLY A 15 10.85 5.67 11.01
C GLY A 15 11.13 6.77 9.98
N GLY A 16 10.10 7.39 9.41
CA GLY A 16 10.24 8.59 8.57
C GLY A 16 10.48 8.33 7.09
N ALA A 17 10.66 7.06 6.69
CA ALA A 17 10.65 6.65 5.29
C ALA A 17 9.27 6.92 4.65
N LYS A 18 9.24 7.08 3.33
CA LYS A 18 8.01 7.35 2.57
C LYS A 18 7.96 6.49 1.31
N LEU A 19 6.82 5.86 1.07
CA LEU A 19 6.49 5.15 -0.17
C LEU A 19 5.82 6.13 -1.13
N ARG A 20 6.45 6.36 -2.27
CA ARG A 20 6.12 7.41 -3.24
C ARG A 20 5.33 6.89 -4.42
N THR A 21 5.54 5.63 -4.80
CA THR A 21 4.94 5.02 -6.00
C THR A 21 4.15 3.76 -5.68
N LEU A 22 3.28 3.35 -6.61
CA LEU A 22 2.58 2.05 -6.53
C LEU A 22 3.57 0.89 -6.39
N GLN A 23 4.70 0.94 -7.11
CA GLN A 23 5.78 -0.06 -7.03
C GLN A 23 6.37 -0.12 -5.62
N GLU A 24 6.78 1.02 -5.05
CA GLU A 24 7.35 1.05 -3.70
C GLU A 24 6.37 0.51 -2.66
N ALA A 25 5.07 0.77 -2.82
CA ALA A 25 4.04 0.21 -1.96
C ALA A 25 3.89 -1.31 -2.12
N ALA A 26 3.92 -1.83 -3.35
CA ALA A 26 3.90 -3.28 -3.59
C ALA A 26 5.16 -3.96 -3.03
N ASP A 27 6.33 -3.39 -3.28
CA ASP A 27 7.63 -3.90 -2.77
C ASP A 27 7.64 -3.95 -1.25
N PHE A 28 7.09 -2.93 -0.58
CA PHE A 28 6.94 -2.94 0.87
C PHE A 28 6.13 -4.14 1.37
N ILE A 29 4.98 -4.43 0.74
CA ILE A 29 4.15 -5.57 1.13
C ILE A 29 4.89 -6.89 0.88
N MET A 30 5.57 -7.03 -0.26
CA MET A 30 6.33 -8.24 -0.60
C MET A 30 7.49 -8.53 0.36
N GLN A 31 7.97 -7.52 1.09
CA GLN A 31 9.01 -7.68 2.11
C GLN A 31 8.48 -8.10 3.48
N LEU A 32 7.16 -8.07 3.71
CA LEU A 32 6.56 -8.55 4.96
C LEU A 32 6.68 -10.08 5.08
N PRO A 33 6.62 -10.65 6.29
CA PRO A 33 6.46 -12.09 6.47
C PRO A 33 5.21 -12.60 5.73
N GLU A 34 5.29 -13.80 5.13
CA GLU A 34 4.18 -14.37 4.35
C GLU A 34 2.86 -14.43 5.14
N ALA A 35 2.93 -14.75 6.43
CA ALA A 35 1.77 -14.76 7.32
C ALA A 35 1.10 -13.39 7.44
N GLU A 36 1.88 -12.31 7.48
CA GLU A 36 1.35 -10.95 7.46
C GLU A 36 0.78 -10.61 6.09
N GLN A 37 1.49 -10.94 5.00
CA GLN A 37 1.00 -10.67 3.63
C GLN A 37 -0.40 -11.25 3.39
N GLN A 38 -0.69 -12.42 3.96
CA GLN A 38 -1.99 -13.09 3.83
C GLN A 38 -3.08 -12.51 4.74
N GLU A 39 -2.77 -11.58 5.65
CA GLU A 39 -3.80 -10.94 6.44
C GLU A 39 -4.77 -10.13 5.55
N PRO A 40 -6.08 -10.12 5.87
CA PRO A 40 -7.09 -9.43 5.06
C PRO A 40 -6.79 -7.95 4.79
N ARG A 41 -6.11 -7.27 5.73
CA ARG A 41 -5.70 -5.87 5.59
C ARG A 41 -4.72 -5.65 4.44
N TRP A 42 -3.76 -6.56 4.28
CA TRP A 42 -2.73 -6.47 3.24
C TRP A 42 -3.28 -6.93 1.90
N GLN A 43 -4.10 -7.99 1.88
CA GLN A 43 -4.81 -8.41 0.68
C GLN A 43 -5.71 -7.31 0.10
N THR A 44 -6.43 -6.58 0.96
CA THR A 44 -7.22 -5.42 0.54
C THR A 44 -6.34 -4.31 -0.05
N ALA A 45 -5.18 -4.03 0.56
CA ALA A 45 -4.25 -3.04 0.04
C ALA A 45 -3.67 -3.46 -1.34
N ILE A 46 -3.33 -4.74 -1.51
CA ILE A 46 -2.85 -5.31 -2.78
C ILE A 46 -3.91 -5.15 -3.88
N GLU A 47 -5.17 -5.49 -3.61
CA GLU A 47 -6.25 -5.35 -4.58
C GLU A 47 -6.40 -3.90 -5.05
N MET A 48 -6.31 -2.94 -4.13
CA MET A 48 -6.39 -1.52 -4.46
C MET A 48 -5.18 -1.04 -5.28
N LEU A 49 -3.98 -1.55 -5.00
CA LEU A 49 -2.78 -1.27 -5.80
C LEU A 49 -2.91 -1.79 -7.23
N ILE A 50 -3.42 -3.03 -7.40
CA ILE A 50 -3.69 -3.64 -8.71
C ILE A 50 -4.72 -2.81 -9.48
N ASN A 51 -5.85 -2.49 -8.86
CA ASN A 51 -6.88 -1.66 -9.49
C ASN A 51 -6.35 -0.27 -9.89
N ALA A 52 -5.43 0.31 -9.10
CA ALA A 52 -4.79 1.57 -9.45
C ALA A 52 -3.84 1.43 -10.66
N ALA A 53 -3.07 0.34 -10.73
CA ALA A 53 -2.21 0.05 -11.88
C ALA A 53 -3.02 -0.22 -13.15
N GLU A 54 -4.18 -0.88 -13.05
CA GLU A 54 -5.01 -1.22 -14.20
C GLU A 54 -5.89 -0.04 -14.66
N ALA A 55 -6.69 0.51 -13.76
CA ALA A 55 -7.72 1.50 -14.10
C ALA A 55 -7.30 2.96 -13.83
N GLY A 56 -6.34 3.21 -12.93
CA GLY A 56 -5.88 4.55 -12.60
C GLY A 56 -6.98 5.45 -11.99
N GLY A 57 -6.84 6.76 -12.14
CA GLY A 57 -7.83 7.74 -11.65
C GLY A 57 -8.07 7.63 -10.14
N GLY A 58 -9.34 7.56 -9.74
CA GLY A 58 -9.74 7.47 -8.32
C GLY A 58 -9.19 6.25 -7.58
N TRP A 59 -8.69 5.23 -8.28
CA TRP A 59 -8.03 4.10 -7.64
C TRP A 59 -6.70 4.46 -6.99
N LEU A 60 -6.01 5.53 -7.42
CA LEU A 60 -4.78 5.98 -6.76
C LEU A 60 -5.02 6.41 -5.31
N ILE A 61 -6.13 7.10 -5.03
CA ILE A 61 -6.46 7.48 -3.64
C ILE A 61 -6.91 6.26 -2.83
N PHE A 62 -7.59 5.28 -3.45
CA PHE A 62 -7.97 4.04 -2.77
C PHE A 62 -6.75 3.16 -2.42
N ALA A 63 -5.78 3.05 -3.33
CA ALA A 63 -4.51 2.39 -3.06
C ALA A 63 -3.79 3.02 -1.86
N ARG A 64 -3.71 4.36 -1.82
CA ARG A 64 -3.15 5.09 -0.68
C ARG A 64 -3.89 4.81 0.63
N ILE A 65 -5.23 4.84 0.61
CA ILE A 65 -6.06 4.57 1.79
C ILE A 65 -5.91 3.13 2.26
N GLY A 66 -5.87 2.16 1.35
CA GLY A 66 -5.66 0.74 1.65
C GLY A 66 -4.34 0.53 2.41
N MET A 67 -3.26 1.11 1.90
CA MET A 67 -1.95 1.08 2.56
C MET A 67 -1.97 1.71 3.95
N LEU A 68 -2.55 2.90 4.09
CA LEU A 68 -2.64 3.58 5.39
C LEU A 68 -3.46 2.78 6.42
N ARG A 69 -4.53 2.10 5.99
CA ARG A 69 -5.31 1.23 6.88
C ARG A 69 -4.53 0.00 7.30
N ALA A 70 -3.85 -0.66 6.36
CA ALA A 70 -3.03 -1.83 6.67
C ALA A 70 -1.89 -1.52 7.64
N LEU A 71 -1.21 -0.39 7.45
CA LEU A 71 -0.15 0.11 8.33
C LEU A 71 -0.67 0.47 9.74
N ASN A 72 -1.86 1.06 9.84
CA ASN A 72 -2.42 1.47 11.13
C ASN A 72 -2.95 0.28 11.96
N ALA A 73 -3.46 -0.77 11.31
CA ALA A 73 -3.91 -2.00 11.98
C ALA A 73 -2.77 -2.74 12.71
N ASP A 74 -1.52 -2.57 12.27
CA ASP A 74 -0.32 -3.12 12.92
C ASP A 74 -0.05 -2.52 14.31
N SER A 75 -0.63 -1.36 14.61
CA SER A 75 -0.46 -0.66 15.89
C SER A 75 -1.19 -1.34 17.06
N GLY A 76 -2.09 -2.29 16.78
CA GLY A 76 -2.97 -2.90 17.77
C GLY A 76 -2.43 -4.14 18.48
N HIS A 77 -1.30 -4.71 18.04
CA HIS A 77 -0.72 -5.93 18.61
C HIS A 77 0.28 -5.66 19.76
N ARG A 78 -0.02 -4.72 20.65
CA ARG A 78 0.71 -4.56 21.92
C ARG A 78 -0.10 -5.10 23.09
#